data_AF-Q1AHA2-F1
#
_entry.id   AF-Q1AHA2-F1
#
_cell.length_a   1.000
_cell.length_b   1.000
_cell.length_c   1.000
_cell.angle_alpha   90.00
_cell.angle_beta   90.00
_cell.angle_gamma   90.00
#
_symmetry.space_group_name_H-M   'P 1'
#
loop_
_entity.id
_entity.type
_entity.pdbx_description
1 polymer ?
#
loop_
_entity_poly.entity_id
_entity_poly.type
_entity_poly.pdbx_seq_one_letter_code
_entity_poly.pdbx_strand_id
1 'polypeptide(L)'
;MTLTVWLSLFNVCLLGAMSPGPSLAIVAKHSLAGGRVNGLATAWAHAFGIGIYAFITLIGLAVVLQQSPLLFKTISLAGAAYLAYLGFNALRSKGGVAAKLESGEETTVLQSAREGFLISILSPK
;
A
#
# COMPACT_ATOMS: atom_id res chain seq x y z
N MET A 1 14.65 8.27 -22.25
CA MET A 1 13.23 8.27 -21.86
C MET A 1 12.67 9.66 -22.10
N THR A 2 11.57 9.83 -22.85
CA THR A 2 10.98 11.15 -23.13
C THR A 2 10.14 11.65 -21.95
N LEU A 3 9.95 12.98 -21.82
CA LEU A 3 9.15 13.59 -20.74
C LEU A 3 7.73 12.99 -20.65
N THR A 4 7.16 12.65 -21.80
CA THR A 4 5.84 12.00 -21.92
C THR A 4 5.76 10.68 -21.17
N VAL A 5 6.84 9.87 -21.16
CA VAL A 5 6.87 8.59 -20.44
C VAL A 5 6.82 8.83 -18.94
N TRP A 6 7.58 9.79 -18.43
CA TRP A 6 7.57 10.14 -17.01
C TRP A 6 6.21 10.66 -16.55
N LEU A 7 5.58 11.53 -17.34
CA LEU A 7 4.23 12.04 -17.03
C LEU A 7 3.18 10.93 -17.09
N SER A 8 3.30 9.98 -18.02
CA SER A 8 2.37 8.84 -18.12
C SER A 8 2.50 7.92 -16.90
N LEU A 9 3.74 7.57 -16.52
CA LEU A 9 4.00 6.76 -15.32
C LEU A 9 3.50 7.44 -14.05
N PHE A 10 3.76 8.74 -13.90
CA PHE A 10 3.27 9.53 -12.77
C PHE A 10 1.74 9.46 -12.66
N ASN A 11 1.02 9.66 -13.77
CA ASN A 11 -0.44 9.61 -13.77
C ASN A 11 -0.98 8.22 -13.42
N VAL A 12 -0.41 7.15 -13.97
CA VAL A 12 -0.84 5.78 -13.64
C VAL A 12 -0.62 5.49 -12.15
N CYS A 13 0.55 5.86 -11.61
CA CYS A 13 0.83 5.70 -10.18
C CYS A 13 -0.12 6.53 -9.31
N LEU A 14 -0.44 7.76 -9.72
CA LEU A 14 -1.35 8.64 -9.01
C LEU A 14 -2.77 8.04 -8.94
N LEU A 15 -3.31 7.61 -10.08
CA LEU A 15 -4.63 6.97 -10.16
C LEU A 15 -4.68 5.67 -9.35
N GLY A 16 -3.60 4.87 -9.40
CA GLY A 16 -3.45 3.67 -8.58
C GLY A 16 -3.46 3.98 -7.08
N ALA A 17 -2.74 5.01 -6.64
CA ALA A 17 -2.70 5.43 -5.25
C ALA A 17 -4.03 5.99 -4.74
N MET A 18 -4.83 6.61 -5.62
CA MET A 18 -6.16 7.13 -5.29
C MET A 18 -7.24 6.05 -5.24
N SER A 19 -6.96 4.85 -5.75
CA SER A 19 -7.95 3.78 -5.81
C SER A 19 -8.32 3.27 -4.41
N PRO A 20 -9.60 2.97 -4.12
CA PRO A 20 -10.01 2.45 -2.83
C PRO A 20 -9.30 1.14 -2.50
N GLY A 21 -8.44 1.16 -1.50
CA GLY A 21 -7.65 0.00 -1.09
C GLY A 21 -7.17 0.10 0.36
N PRO A 22 -6.47 -0.94 0.87
CA PRO A 22 -6.00 -0.99 2.25
C PRO A 22 -5.12 0.21 2.65
N SER A 23 -4.27 0.68 1.72
CA SER A 23 -3.42 1.86 1.92
C SER A 23 -4.23 3.14 2.16
N LEU A 24 -5.24 3.41 1.32
CA LEU A 24 -6.11 4.58 1.49
C LEU A 24 -6.94 4.45 2.77
N ALA A 25 -7.42 3.25 3.08
CA ALA A 25 -8.21 2.97 4.27
C ALA A 25 -7.44 3.23 5.57
N ILE A 26 -6.16 2.86 5.66
CA ILE A 26 -5.37 3.11 6.88
C ILE A 26 -5.06 4.60 7.07
N VAL A 27 -4.78 5.32 5.97
CA VAL A 27 -4.52 6.77 6.01
C VAL A 27 -5.80 7.51 6.39
N ALA A 28 -6.95 7.12 5.83
CA ALA A 28 -8.25 7.67 6.18
C ALA A 28 -8.61 7.38 7.65
N LYS A 29 -8.43 6.15 8.12
CA LYS A 29 -8.63 5.77 9.54
C LYS A 29 -7.84 6.67 10.47
N HIS A 30 -6.53 6.82 10.25
CA HIS A 30 -5.68 7.64 11.13
C HIS A 30 -5.89 9.14 10.98
N SER A 31 -6.33 9.61 9.80
CA SER A 31 -6.74 11.00 9.59
C SER A 31 -8.03 11.34 10.33
N LEU A 32 -8.99 10.42 10.35
CA LEU A 32 -10.30 10.60 10.98
C LEU A 32 -10.24 10.36 12.51
N ALA A 33 -9.51 9.35 12.97
CA ALA A 33 -9.41 9.00 14.39
C ALA A 33 -8.36 9.85 15.14
N GLY A 34 -7.19 10.09 14.54
CA GLY A 34 -6.08 10.80 15.16
C GLY A 34 -5.81 12.20 14.60
N GLY A 35 -6.65 12.70 13.68
CA GLY A 35 -6.50 14.00 13.05
C GLY A 35 -5.40 14.06 11.98
N ARG A 36 -5.19 15.27 11.44
CA ARG A 36 -4.32 15.52 10.27
C ARG A 36 -2.87 15.07 10.47
N VAL A 37 -2.32 15.22 11.67
CA VAL A 37 -0.92 14.86 11.96
C VAL A 37 -0.71 13.35 11.87
N ASN A 38 -1.63 12.56 12.44
CA ASN A 38 -1.61 11.10 12.35
C ASN A 38 -1.77 10.62 10.90
N GLY A 39 -2.67 11.26 10.14
CA GLY A 39 -2.83 11.02 8.71
C GLY A 39 -1.54 11.25 7.91
N LEU A 40 -0.89 12.40 8.10
CA LEU A 40 0.37 12.75 7.43
C LEU A 40 1.51 11.80 7.83
N ALA A 41 1.63 11.45 9.11
CA ALA A 41 2.64 10.51 9.58
C ALA A 41 2.45 9.12 8.96
N THR A 42 1.21 8.64 8.87
CA THR A 42 0.86 7.39 8.18
C THR A 42 1.26 7.45 6.71
N ALA A 43 0.91 8.54 6.01
CA ALA A 43 1.19 8.71 4.59
C ALA A 43 2.69 8.75 4.28
N TRP A 44 3.48 9.50 5.05
CA TRP A 44 4.94 9.56 4.87
C TRP A 44 5.63 8.23 5.17
N ALA A 45 5.24 7.56 6.25
CA ALA A 45 5.77 6.24 6.59
C ALA A 45 5.41 5.19 5.51
N HIS A 46 4.20 5.28 4.97
CA HIS A 46 3.75 4.44 3.85
C HIS A 46 4.61 4.69 2.59
N ALA A 47 4.78 5.95 2.20
CA ALA A 47 5.58 6.35 1.05
C ALA A 47 7.04 5.89 1.17
N PHE A 48 7.63 6.00 2.36
CA PHE A 48 8.98 5.53 2.63
C PHE A 48 9.12 4.01 2.41
N GLY A 49 8.18 3.21 2.93
CA GLY A 49 8.20 1.76 2.70
C GLY A 49 8.03 1.36 1.23
N ILE A 50 7.18 2.08 0.47
CA ILE A 50 7.11 1.91 -1.00
C ILE A 50 8.44 2.25 -1.66
N GLY A 51 9.10 3.32 -1.21
CA GLY A 51 10.41 3.74 -1.71
C GLY A 51 11.50 2.68 -1.51
N ILE A 52 11.51 2.00 -0.36
CA ILE A 52 12.42 0.86 -0.11
C ILE A 52 12.19 -0.26 -1.12
N TYR A 53 10.93 -0.64 -1.33
CA TYR A 53 10.60 -1.69 -2.30
C TYR A 53 11.00 -1.31 -3.73
N ALA A 54 10.73 -0.07 -4.14
CA ALA A 54 11.15 0.45 -5.43
C ALA A 54 12.67 0.42 -5.59
N PHE A 55 13.41 0.81 -4.55
CA PHE A 55 14.87 0.75 -4.53
C PHE A 55 15.40 -0.68 -4.66
N ILE A 56 14.85 -1.64 -3.89
CA ILE A 56 15.18 -3.07 -4.01
C ILE A 56 14.91 -3.58 -5.43
N THR A 57 13.82 -3.11 -6.05
CA THR A 57 13.48 -3.49 -7.42
C THR A 57 14.50 -2.99 -8.43
N LEU A 58 14.98 -1.74 -8.26
CA LEU A 58 15.97 -1.11 -9.12
C LEU A 58 17.36 -1.77 -9.02
N ILE A 59 17.79 -2.17 -7.82
CA ILE A 59 19.15 -2.71 -7.62
C ILE A 59 19.34 -4.15 -8.13
N GLY A 60 18.30 -4.86 -8.57
CA GLY A 60 18.51 -6.15 -9.21
C GLY A 60 17.39 -7.18 -9.11
N LEU A 61 16.30 -6.92 -8.39
CA LEU A 61 15.16 -7.87 -8.33
C LEU A 61 14.63 -8.19 -9.74
N ALA A 62 14.58 -7.19 -10.63
CA ALA A 62 14.16 -7.37 -12.02
C ALA A 62 15.05 -8.36 -12.78
N VAL A 63 16.37 -8.35 -12.53
CA VAL A 63 17.34 -9.26 -13.16
C VAL A 63 17.15 -10.69 -12.65
N VAL A 64 16.96 -10.87 -11.34
CA VAL A 64 16.69 -12.18 -10.73
C VAL A 64 15.41 -12.80 -11.29
N LEU A 65 14.34 -12.00 -11.43
CA LEU A 65 13.08 -12.46 -12.00
C LEU A 65 13.19 -12.82 -13.48
N GLN A 66 13.99 -12.09 -14.28
CA GLN A 66 14.24 -12.42 -15.69
C GLN A 66 15.01 -13.74 -15.85
N GLN A 67 15.96 -14.02 -14.97
CA GLN A 67 16.77 -15.24 -15.04
C GLN A 67 16.00 -16.51 -14.64
N SER A 68 14.89 -16.38 -13.91
CA SER A 68 14.07 -17.53 -13.50
C SER A 68 12.59 -17.36 -13.89
N PRO A 69 12.21 -17.84 -15.09
CA PRO A 69 10.82 -17.80 -15.55
C PRO A 69 9.84 -18.51 -14.60
N LEU A 70 10.30 -19.57 -13.93
CA LEU A 70 9.49 -20.35 -12.99
C LEU A 70 9.21 -19.56 -11.70
N LEU A 71 10.22 -18.83 -11.19
CA LEU A 71 10.07 -17.94 -10.03
C LEU A 71 9.11 -16.80 -10.36
N PHE A 72 9.29 -16.13 -11.49
CA PHE A 72 8.40 -15.06 -11.95
C PHE A 72 6.95 -15.56 -12.07
N LYS A 73 6.72 -16.68 -12.76
CA LYS A 73 5.38 -17.25 -12.95
C LYS A 73 4.71 -17.63 -11.63
N THR A 74 5.47 -18.20 -10.69
CA THR A 74 4.97 -18.58 -9.37
C THR A 74 4.54 -17.35 -8.58
N ILE A 75 5.39 -16.31 -8.54
CA ILE A 75 5.09 -15.05 -7.87
C ILE A 75 3.89 -14.36 -8.53
N SER A 76 3.82 -14.30 -9.86
CA SER A 76 2.69 -13.69 -10.58
C SER A 76 1.37 -14.40 -10.29
N LEU A 77 1.36 -15.73 -10.30
CA LEU A 77 0.15 -16.50 -10.02
C LEU A 77 -0.27 -16.38 -8.55
N ALA A 78 0.69 -16.40 -7.62
CA ALA A 78 0.43 -16.16 -6.21
C ALA A 78 -0.14 -14.76 -5.97
N GLY A 79 0.45 -13.73 -6.59
CA GLY A 79 -0.05 -12.35 -6.55
C GLY A 79 -1.47 -12.23 -7.10
N ALA A 80 -1.75 -12.84 -8.26
CA ALA A 80 -3.09 -12.85 -8.85
C ALA A 80 -4.13 -13.52 -7.95
N ALA A 81 -3.83 -14.70 -7.39
CA ALA A 81 -4.70 -15.40 -6.45
C ALA A 81 -4.94 -14.57 -5.18
N TYR A 82 -3.89 -13.92 -4.68
CA TYR A 82 -3.98 -13.08 -3.50
C TYR A 82 -4.81 -11.82 -3.74
N LEU A 83 -4.65 -11.15 -4.89
CA LEU A 83 -5.47 -10.01 -5.30
C LEU A 83 -6.95 -10.40 -5.45
N ALA A 84 -7.23 -11.58 -6.01
CA ALA A 84 -8.60 -12.11 -6.08
C ALA A 84 -9.20 -12.32 -4.67
N TYR A 85 -8.41 -12.89 -3.74
CA TYR A 85 -8.80 -13.04 -2.34
C TYR A 85 -9.08 -11.69 -1.67
N LEU A 86 -8.19 -10.69 -1.85
CA LEU A 86 -8.40 -9.35 -1.30
C LEU A 86 -9.64 -8.67 -1.89
N GLY A 87 -9.85 -8.77 -3.20
CA GLY A 87 -11.03 -8.25 -3.87
C GLY A 87 -12.31 -8.86 -3.31
N PHE A 88 -12.33 -10.18 -3.11
CA PHE A 88 -13.45 -10.88 -2.48
C PHE A 88 -13.69 -10.44 -1.03
N ASN A 89 -12.64 -10.30 -0.22
CA ASN A 89 -12.76 -9.86 1.17
C ASN A 89 -13.23 -8.41 1.26
N ALA A 90 -12.79 -7.54 0.35
CA ALA A 90 -13.25 -6.15 0.26
C ALA A 90 -14.76 -6.07 0.00
N LEU A 91 -15.29 -6.91 -0.90
CA LEU A 91 -16.73 -6.99 -1.18
C LEU A 91 -17.55 -7.52 0.01
N ARG A 92 -16.95 -8.31 0.91
CA ARG A 92 -17.62 -8.87 2.11
C ARG A 92 -17.41 -8.05 3.38
N SER A 93 -16.53 -7.04 3.36
CA SER A 93 -16.19 -6.24 4.52
C SER A 93 -17.40 -5.46 5.02
N LYS A 94 -17.83 -5.73 6.27
CA LYS A 94 -18.95 -5.05 6.93
C LYS A 94 -18.53 -3.83 7.77
N GLY A 95 -17.45 -3.14 7.39
CA GLY A 95 -17.13 -1.82 7.98
C GLY A 95 -16.49 -1.83 9.36
N GLY A 96 -15.52 -2.72 9.63
CA GLY A 96 -14.78 -2.76 10.90
C GLY A 96 -14.01 -1.47 11.28
N VAL A 97 -13.83 -0.54 10.34
CA VAL A 97 -13.24 0.78 10.61
C VAL A 97 -14.18 1.67 11.44
N ALA A 98 -15.51 1.53 11.25
CA ALA A 98 -16.50 2.28 12.02
C ALA A 98 -16.48 1.88 13.50
N ALA A 99 -16.36 0.58 13.79
CA ALA A 99 -16.32 0.07 15.17
C ALA A 99 -15.07 0.51 15.97
N LYS A 100 -13.93 0.77 15.29
CA LYS A 100 -12.72 1.32 15.93
C LYS A 100 -12.74 2.85 16.07
N LEU A 101 -13.51 3.55 15.25
CA LEU A 101 -13.76 4.99 15.42
C LEU A 101 -14.68 5.23 16.62
N GLU A 102 -15.63 4.33 16.88
CA GLU A 102 -16.55 4.40 18.03
C GLU A 102 -15.86 4.16 19.39
N SER A 103 -14.71 3.48 19.45
CA SER A 103 -14.05 3.15 20.72
C SER A 103 -13.24 4.30 21.34
N GLY A 104 -13.06 5.42 20.63
CA GLY A 104 -12.43 6.64 21.18
C GLY A 104 -10.98 6.51 21.64
N GLU A 105 -10.27 5.44 21.27
CA GLU A 105 -8.85 5.28 21.61
C GLU A 105 -8.01 6.28 20.81
N GLU A 106 -7.35 7.22 21.50
CA GLU A 106 -6.40 8.14 20.87
C GLU A 106 -5.21 7.35 20.31
N THR A 107 -5.11 7.29 18.98
CA THR A 107 -3.96 6.70 18.30
C THR A 107 -2.79 7.67 18.29
N THR A 108 -1.64 7.22 18.80
CA THR A 108 -0.40 8.02 18.80
C THR A 108 0.19 8.16 17.39
N VAL A 109 0.91 9.26 17.15
CA VAL A 109 1.60 9.51 15.87
C VAL A 109 2.55 8.37 15.48
N LEU A 110 3.25 7.80 16.48
CA LEU A 110 4.15 6.68 16.26
C LEU A 110 3.40 5.41 15.83
N GLN A 111 2.24 5.14 16.43
CA GLN A 111 1.41 4.00 16.03
C GLN A 111 0.89 4.17 14.61
N SER A 112 0.42 5.36 14.25
CA SER A 112 -0.05 5.70 12.91
C SER A 112 1.05 5.55 11.86
N ALA A 113 2.26 6.06 12.14
CA ALA A 113 3.43 5.88 11.28
C ALA A 113 3.82 4.40 11.14
N ARG A 114 3.84 3.63 12.23
CA ARG A 114 4.16 2.20 12.20
C ARG A 114 3.14 1.41 11.38
N GLU A 115 1.85 1.66 11.56
CA GLU A 115 0.79 1.01 10.77
C GLU A 115 0.92 1.38 9.27
N GLY A 116 1.24 2.64 8.95
CA GLY A 116 1.50 3.11 7.58
C GLY A 116 2.70 2.43 6.91
N PHE A 117 3.82 2.29 7.63
CA PHE A 117 5.01 1.59 7.15
C PHE A 117 4.78 0.08 7.01
N LEU A 118 4.15 -0.55 8.01
CA LEU A 118 3.91 -1.98 7.97
C LEU A 118 2.94 -2.33 6.84
N ILE A 119 1.90 -1.53 6.59
CA ILE A 119 1.01 -1.81 5.45
C ILE A 119 1.72 -1.58 4.11
N SER A 120 2.75 -0.72 3.98
CA SER A 120 3.47 -0.62 2.69
C SER A 120 4.36 -1.83 2.41
N ILE A 121 5.00 -2.38 3.44
CA ILE A 121 5.92 -3.53 3.34
C ILE A 121 5.19 -4.87 3.37
N LEU A 122 4.18 -4.99 4.23
CA LEU A 122 3.45 -6.22 4.51
C LEU A 122 2.06 -6.25 3.89
N SER A 123 1.60 -5.22 3.16
CA SER A 123 0.53 -5.45 2.18
C SER A 123 1.15 -6.22 1.02
N PRO A 124 0.85 -7.51 0.86
CA PRO A 124 0.94 -8.15 -0.43
C PRO A 124 0.19 -7.30 -1.47
N LYS A 125 0.96 -6.67 -2.35
CA LYS A 125 0.51 -6.01 -3.57
C LYS A 125 0.74 -6.93 -4.75
#